data_AF-A0A4S4A3T0-F1
#
_entry.id   AF-A0A4S4A3T0-F1
#
_cell.length_a   1.000
_cell.length_b   1.000
_cell.length_c   1.000
_cell.angle_alpha   90.00
_cell.angle_beta   90.00
_cell.angle_gamma   90.00
#
_symmetry.space_group_name_H-M   'P 1'
#
loop_
_entity.id
_entity.type
_entity.pdbx_description
1 polymer ?
#
loop_
_entity_poly.entity_id
_entity_poly.type
_entity_poly.pdbx_seq_one_letter_code
_entity_poly.pdbx_strand_id
1 'polypeptide(L)'
;MERLTNDDQAVYQAAQIEIDQFDLKEGEKIIAYFSEVPPIRGFPYKIIIIETPDGTILSRFRQWDTEYNFSQWINGIYNLDRLRIITDEKKLSESDIALLKEQLLKLKQIQLPESIRNEKAIILDCSEWKFGFLLADKNIDYTWRAATEAIELFVPIIELIRKQHQFR
;
A
#
# COMPACT_ATOMS: atom_id res chain seq x y z
N MET A 1 23.72 -13.18 14.01
CA MET A 1 23.92 -11.94 14.78
C MET A 1 22.62 -11.19 14.66
N GLU A 2 21.96 -10.85 15.78
CA GLU A 2 20.68 -10.12 15.72
C GLU A 2 20.92 -8.70 15.19
N ARG A 3 20.08 -8.24 14.26
CA ARG A 3 20.08 -6.87 13.76
C ARG A 3 19.39 -5.96 14.79
N LEU A 4 20.18 -5.42 15.71
CA LEU A 4 19.70 -4.45 16.70
C LEU A 4 19.98 -3.02 16.23
N THR A 5 19.03 -2.11 16.43
CA THR A 5 19.20 -0.68 16.13
C THR A 5 18.46 0.19 17.15
N ASN A 6 18.92 1.42 17.34
CA ASN A 6 18.22 2.50 18.01
C ASN A 6 17.93 3.68 17.06
N ASP A 7 18.19 3.48 15.77
CA ASP A 7 17.93 4.45 14.70
C ASP A 7 16.52 4.23 14.13
N ASP A 8 15.61 5.12 14.48
CA ASP A 8 14.21 5.10 14.04
C ASP A 8 14.09 5.15 12.50
N GLN A 9 14.99 5.84 11.82
CA GLN A 9 14.99 5.94 10.37
C GLN A 9 15.38 4.60 9.73
N ALA A 10 16.36 3.90 10.31
CA ALA A 10 16.75 2.56 9.86
C ALA A 10 15.62 1.54 10.05
N VAL A 11 14.89 1.61 11.17
CA VAL A 11 13.70 0.78 11.42
C VAL A 11 12.61 1.05 10.39
N TYR A 12 12.33 2.32 10.12
CA TYR A 12 11.33 2.73 9.15
C TYR A 12 11.65 2.24 7.73
N GLN A 13 12.91 2.39 7.30
CA GLN A 13 13.36 1.88 6.00
C GLN A 13 13.23 0.35 5.91
N ALA A 14 13.60 -0.37 6.97
CA ALA A 14 13.42 -1.82 7.01
C ALA A 14 11.94 -2.20 6.90
N ALA A 15 11.05 -1.53 7.65
CA ALA A 15 9.62 -1.76 7.57
C ALA A 15 9.06 -1.49 6.17
N GLN A 16 9.46 -0.39 5.53
CA GLN A 16 9.05 -0.06 4.15
C GLN A 16 9.46 -1.15 3.17
N ILE A 17 10.70 -1.63 3.24
CA ILE A 17 11.20 -2.72 2.41
C ILE A 17 10.39 -4.00 2.63
N GLU A 18 10.11 -4.36 3.88
CA GLU A 18 9.41 -5.60 4.23
C GLU A 18 7.92 -5.60 3.86
N ILE A 19 7.23 -4.45 3.91
CA ILE A 19 5.83 -4.37 3.44
C ILE A 19 5.74 -4.37 1.91
N ASP A 20 6.80 -3.98 1.20
CA ASP A 20 6.85 -3.95 -0.26
C ASP A 20 7.10 -5.34 -0.88
N GLN A 21 7.65 -6.27 -0.11
CA GLN A 21 7.98 -7.62 -0.55
C GLN A 21 6.72 -8.51 -0.64
N PHE A 22 6.17 -8.69 -1.84
CA PHE A 22 5.14 -9.69 -2.11
C PHE A 22 5.69 -10.78 -3.00
N ASP A 23 5.68 -12.03 -2.50
CA ASP A 23 6.01 -13.20 -3.30
C ASP A 23 4.81 -13.55 -4.19
N LEU A 24 4.92 -13.22 -5.47
CA LEU A 24 3.95 -13.60 -6.48
C LEU A 24 4.21 -15.04 -6.92
N LYS A 25 3.15 -15.85 -6.96
CA LYS A 25 3.20 -17.20 -7.55
C LYS A 25 3.29 -17.09 -9.06
N GLU A 26 3.71 -18.17 -9.70
CA GLU A 26 3.84 -18.23 -11.15
C GLU A 26 2.52 -17.82 -11.85
N GLY A 27 2.62 -16.82 -12.72
CA GLY A 27 1.49 -16.29 -13.49
C GLY A 27 0.57 -15.30 -12.74
N GLU A 28 0.77 -15.05 -11.45
CA GLU A 28 0.07 -13.98 -10.73
C GLU A 28 0.53 -12.59 -11.21
N LYS A 29 -0.41 -11.65 -11.32
CA LYS A 29 -0.15 -10.29 -11.78
C LYS A 29 -0.77 -9.28 -10.85
N ILE A 30 0.01 -8.27 -10.44
CA ILE A 30 -0.54 -7.11 -9.70
C ILE A 30 -1.34 -6.26 -10.68
N ILE A 31 -2.59 -5.97 -10.33
CA ILE A 31 -3.50 -5.10 -11.09
C ILE A 31 -3.46 -3.68 -10.52
N ALA A 32 -3.49 -3.57 -9.20
CA ALA A 32 -3.47 -2.30 -8.49
C ALA A 32 -2.83 -2.49 -7.12
N TYR A 33 -2.31 -1.42 -6.55
CA TYR A 33 -1.81 -1.43 -5.19
C TYR A 33 -1.96 -0.05 -4.56
N PHE A 34 -1.99 -0.06 -3.24
CA PHE A 34 -2.03 1.14 -2.43
C PHE A 34 -1.17 0.93 -1.17
N SER A 35 -0.36 1.90 -0.81
CA SER A 35 0.42 1.89 0.44
C SER A 35 0.42 3.26 1.09
N GLU A 36 0.50 3.23 2.41
CA GLU A 36 0.66 4.40 3.26
C GLU A 36 1.89 4.16 4.14
N VAL A 37 2.80 5.13 4.14
CA VAL A 37 4.07 5.06 4.86
C VAL A 37 4.16 6.32 5.74
N PRO A 38 3.59 6.28 6.95
CA PRO A 38 3.52 7.44 7.84
C PRO A 38 4.87 7.73 8.51
N PRO A 39 5.31 8.99 8.64
CA PRO A 39 6.64 9.33 9.16
C PRO A 39 6.76 9.26 10.69
N ILE A 40 5.65 9.39 11.43
CA ILE A 40 5.62 9.33 12.90
C ILE A 40 4.30 8.67 13.36
N ARG A 41 4.39 7.69 14.28
CA ARG A 41 3.26 7.04 15.00
C ARG A 41 2.18 6.31 14.19
N GLY A 42 2.34 6.12 12.88
CA GLY A 42 1.53 5.19 12.10
C GLY A 42 2.35 3.96 11.66
N PHE A 43 1.67 2.95 11.10
CA PHE A 43 2.33 1.73 10.65
C PHE A 43 2.32 1.62 9.14
N PRO A 44 3.50 1.50 8.50
CA PRO A 44 3.57 1.21 7.09
C PRO A 44 2.71 -0.01 6.76
N TYR A 45 1.88 0.13 5.74
CA TYR A 45 1.15 -0.99 5.17
C TYR A 45 1.06 -0.87 3.66
N LYS A 46 0.84 -2.02 3.04
CA LYS A 46 0.57 -2.12 1.61
C LYS A 46 -0.50 -3.17 1.36
N ILE A 47 -1.43 -2.82 0.48
CA ILE A 47 -2.43 -3.72 -0.04
C ILE A 47 -2.21 -3.81 -1.56
N ILE A 48 -2.14 -5.03 -2.08
CA ILE A 48 -2.10 -5.28 -3.52
C ILE A 48 -3.36 -6.03 -3.93
N ILE A 49 -3.81 -5.75 -5.15
CA ILE A 49 -4.83 -6.52 -5.86
C ILE A 49 -4.12 -7.31 -6.94
N ILE A 50 -4.32 -8.63 -6.94
CA ILE A 50 -3.70 -9.56 -7.88
C ILE A 50 -4.74 -10.33 -8.67
N GLU A 51 -4.43 -10.60 -9.93
CA GLU A 51 -5.12 -11.58 -10.76
C GLU A 51 -4.30 -12.86 -10.81
N THR A 52 -4.93 -13.98 -10.52
CA THR A 52 -4.34 -15.31 -10.62
C THR A 52 -4.53 -15.89 -12.04
N PRO A 53 -3.79 -16.93 -12.44
CA PRO A 53 -3.92 -17.54 -13.78
C PRO A 53 -5.32 -18.07 -14.12
N ASP A 54 -6.10 -18.48 -13.11
CA ASP A 54 -7.50 -18.91 -13.26
C ASP A 54 -8.50 -17.74 -13.33
N GLY A 55 -8.03 -16.49 -13.31
CA GLY A 55 -8.85 -15.28 -13.37
C GLY A 55 -9.49 -14.88 -12.03
N THR A 56 -9.11 -15.53 -10.92
CA THR A 56 -9.51 -15.11 -9.58
C THR A 56 -8.79 -13.81 -9.20
N ILE A 57 -9.53 -12.87 -8.60
CA ILE A 57 -8.94 -11.63 -8.09
C ILE A 57 -8.84 -11.70 -6.56
N LEU A 58 -7.62 -11.53 -6.05
CA LEU A 58 -7.31 -11.55 -4.62
C LEU A 58 -6.78 -10.19 -4.17
N SER A 59 -7.03 -9.85 -2.90
CA SER A 59 -6.37 -8.77 -2.18
C SER A 59 -5.39 -9.39 -1.20
N ARG A 60 -4.11 -9.01 -1.29
CA ARG A 60 -3.10 -9.34 -0.29
C ARG A 60 -2.71 -8.10 0.48
N PHE A 61 -2.48 -8.28 1.77
CA PHE A 61 -2.13 -7.22 2.70
C PHE A 61 -0.85 -7.58 3.43
N ARG A 62 -0.01 -6.56 3.64
CA ARG A 62 1.14 -6.59 4.53
C ARG A 62 1.13 -5.32 5.36
N GLN A 63 1.21 -5.47 6.68
CA GLN A 63 1.38 -4.36 7.61
C GLN A 63 2.39 -4.76 8.68
N TRP A 64 3.14 -3.80 9.15
CA TRP A 64 4.00 -4.02 10.29
C TRP A 64 3.20 -4.15 11.59
N ASP A 65 3.38 -5.26 12.32
CA ASP A 65 2.74 -5.51 13.62
C ASP A 65 3.43 -4.70 14.72
N THR A 66 2.64 -3.88 15.39
CA THR A 66 3.15 -2.91 16.34
C THR A 66 2.48 -2.93 17.70
N GLU A 67 1.54 -3.83 17.97
CA GLU A 67 1.13 -4.08 19.37
C GLU A 67 2.31 -4.68 20.16
N TYR A 68 3.07 -5.59 19.55
CA TYR A 68 4.30 -6.12 20.14
C TYR A 68 5.39 -5.04 20.27
N ASN A 69 5.55 -4.20 19.24
CA ASN A 69 6.62 -3.20 19.19
C ASN A 69 6.33 -1.93 19.99
N PHE A 70 5.08 -1.49 20.19
CA PHE A 70 4.77 -0.33 21.04
C PHE A 70 5.28 -0.49 22.47
N SER A 71 5.20 -1.72 23.02
CA SER A 71 5.73 -2.04 24.34
C SER A 71 7.25 -1.92 24.43
N GLN A 72 7.96 -2.18 23.31
CA GLN A 72 9.42 -2.08 23.19
C GLN A 72 9.87 -0.69 22.70
N TRP A 73 8.98 0.07 22.06
CA TRP A 73 9.25 1.40 21.52
C TRP A 73 9.69 2.37 22.63
N ILE A 74 9.12 2.17 23.82
CA ILE A 74 9.45 2.91 25.05
C ILE A 74 10.93 2.70 25.46
N ASN A 75 11.56 1.60 25.04
CA ASN A 75 12.94 1.25 25.41
C ASN A 75 13.99 1.75 24.41
N GLY A 76 13.59 2.23 23.23
CA GLY A 76 14.50 2.83 22.23
C GLY A 76 15.52 1.86 21.58
N ILE A 77 15.31 0.53 21.69
CA ILE A 77 16.13 -0.49 21.04
C ILE A 77 15.21 -1.48 20.33
N TYR A 78 15.44 -1.67 19.03
CA TYR A 78 14.64 -2.51 18.15
C TYR A 78 15.45 -3.71 17.68
N ASN A 79 14.80 -4.88 17.65
CA ASN A 79 15.34 -6.06 17.03
C ASN A 79 14.65 -6.26 15.67
N LEU A 80 15.38 -5.95 14.59
CA LEU A 80 14.86 -6.03 13.22
C LEU A 80 14.60 -7.47 12.78
N ASP A 81 15.16 -8.48 13.45
CA ASP A 81 14.88 -9.90 13.16
C ASP A 81 13.64 -10.43 13.89
N ARG A 82 13.11 -9.64 14.83
CA ARG A 82 11.86 -9.93 15.55
C ARG A 82 10.71 -9.03 15.11
N LEU A 83 10.89 -8.32 13.99
CA LEU A 83 9.80 -7.63 13.32
C LEU A 83 8.76 -8.67 12.90
N ARG A 84 7.52 -8.40 13.26
CA ARG A 84 6.39 -9.21 12.85
C ARG A 84 5.66 -8.47 11.76
N ILE A 85 5.47 -9.13 10.61
CA ILE A 85 4.62 -8.64 9.53
C ILE A 85 3.28 -9.36 9.63
N ILE A 86 2.21 -8.59 9.77
CA ILE A 86 0.85 -9.08 9.64
C ILE A 86 0.57 -9.23 8.15
N THR A 87 0.17 -10.43 7.74
CA THR A 87 -0.23 -10.72 6.37
C THR A 87 -1.66 -11.22 6.34
N ASP A 88 -2.43 -10.80 5.35
CA ASP A 88 -3.78 -11.32 5.11
C ASP A 88 -4.02 -11.47 3.60
N GLU A 89 -4.90 -12.39 3.22
CA GLU A 89 -5.30 -12.64 1.84
C GLU A 89 -6.81 -12.86 1.77
N LYS A 90 -7.48 -12.15 0.85
CA LYS A 90 -8.91 -12.26 0.63
C LYS A 90 -9.25 -12.36 -0.85
N LYS A 91 -10.23 -13.20 -1.18
CA LYS A 91 -10.86 -13.19 -2.50
C LYS A 91 -11.83 -12.01 -2.59
N LEU A 92 -11.74 -11.22 -3.67
CA LEU A 92 -12.70 -10.13 -3.90
C LEU A 92 -14.07 -10.71 -4.25
N SER A 93 -15.11 -10.03 -3.78
CA SER A 93 -16.49 -10.33 -4.16
C SER A 93 -16.75 -9.95 -5.63
N GLU A 94 -17.77 -10.55 -6.25
CA GLU A 94 -18.13 -10.23 -7.64
C GLU A 94 -18.49 -8.76 -7.83
N SER A 95 -19.16 -8.15 -6.83
CA SER A 95 -19.48 -6.72 -6.84
C SER A 95 -18.23 -5.85 -6.83
N ASP A 96 -17.22 -6.23 -6.05
CA ASP A 96 -15.97 -5.48 -5.96
C ASP A 96 -15.15 -5.65 -7.24
N ILE A 97 -15.13 -6.84 -7.81
CA ILE A 97 -14.51 -7.10 -9.11
C ILE A 97 -15.16 -6.26 -10.21
N ALA A 98 -16.49 -6.18 -10.25
CA ALA A 98 -17.21 -5.35 -11.20
C ALA A 98 -16.86 -3.87 -11.06
N LEU A 99 -16.87 -3.35 -9.83
CA LEU A 99 -16.49 -1.96 -9.54
C LEU A 99 -15.03 -1.68 -9.96
N LEU A 100 -14.09 -2.56 -9.57
CA LEU A 100 -12.68 -2.41 -9.95
C LEU A 100 -12.51 -2.34 -11.47
N LYS A 101 -13.13 -3.26 -12.21
CA LYS A 101 -13.06 -3.30 -13.68
C LYS A 101 -13.67 -2.05 -14.32
N GLU A 102 -14.81 -1.58 -13.81
CA GLU A 102 -15.45 -0.35 -14.27
C GLU A 102 -14.53 0.87 -14.09
N GLN A 103 -13.94 1.03 -12.91
CA GLN A 103 -13.07 2.18 -12.61
C GLN A 103 -11.77 2.13 -13.41
N LEU A 104 -11.14 0.95 -13.54
CA LEU A 104 -9.96 0.76 -14.38
C LEU A 104 -10.24 1.09 -15.86
N LEU A 105 -11.42 0.72 -16.37
CA LEU A 105 -11.83 1.05 -17.74
C LEU A 105 -11.99 2.58 -17.92
N LYS A 106 -12.55 3.28 -16.93
CA LYS A 106 -12.63 4.76 -16.96
C LYS A 106 -11.25 5.39 -16.99
N LEU A 107 -10.32 4.94 -16.13
CA LEU A 107 -8.94 5.44 -16.12
C LEU A 107 -8.19 5.15 -17.44
N LYS A 108 -8.55 4.07 -18.13
CA LYS A 108 -8.02 3.78 -19.47
C LYS A 108 -8.45 4.83 -20.50
N GLN A 109 -9.65 5.38 -20.40
CA GLN A 109 -10.22 6.29 -21.40
C GLN A 109 -9.76 7.75 -21.26
N ILE A 110 -9.21 8.14 -20.11
CA ILE A 110 -8.78 9.52 -19.85
C ILE A 110 -7.26 9.68 -19.97
N GLN A 111 -6.83 10.92 -20.22
CA GLN A 111 -5.43 11.31 -20.04
C GLN A 111 -5.18 11.50 -18.53
N LEU A 112 -4.23 10.75 -18.01
CA LEU A 112 -3.85 10.81 -16.60
C LEU A 112 -2.81 11.92 -16.39
N PRO A 113 -2.78 12.55 -15.22
CA PRO A 113 -1.76 13.55 -14.91
C PRO A 113 -0.37 12.91 -14.90
N GLU A 114 0.66 13.60 -15.42
CA GLU A 114 2.03 13.06 -15.37
C GLU A 114 2.56 12.98 -13.94
N SER A 115 2.08 13.86 -13.06
CA SER A 115 2.46 13.90 -11.65
C SER A 115 1.29 14.40 -10.81
N ILE A 116 1.20 13.88 -9.59
CA ILE A 116 0.25 14.32 -8.56
C ILE A 116 0.93 15.01 -7.38
N ARG A 117 2.20 15.42 -7.54
CA ARG A 117 2.98 16.11 -6.50
C ARG A 117 2.66 17.59 -6.35
N ASN A 118 1.53 18.07 -6.90
CA ASN A 118 1.26 19.50 -6.96
C ASN A 118 0.82 20.01 -5.58
N GLU A 119 1.79 20.54 -4.83
CA GLU A 119 1.68 21.01 -3.45
C GLU A 119 0.94 22.35 -3.36
N LYS A 120 -0.38 22.36 -3.54
CA LYS A 120 -1.21 23.50 -3.09
C LYS A 120 -1.46 23.48 -1.58
N ALA A 121 -1.26 22.33 -0.94
CA ALA A 121 -1.41 22.12 0.50
C ALA A 121 -0.48 21.00 0.99
N ILE A 122 -0.01 21.13 2.23
CA ILE A 122 0.83 20.14 2.93
C ILE A 122 -0.07 19.27 3.81
N ILE A 123 0.18 17.95 3.85
CA ILE A 123 -0.46 17.07 4.84
C ILE A 123 0.37 17.09 6.12
N LEU A 124 -0.24 17.48 7.25
CA LEU A 124 0.47 17.71 8.51
C LEU A 124 1.05 16.44 9.14
N ASP A 125 0.46 15.27 8.86
CA ASP A 125 1.00 13.98 9.31
C ASP A 125 2.27 13.57 8.53
N CYS A 126 2.58 14.28 7.44
CA CYS A 126 3.71 14.05 6.54
C CYS A 126 3.76 12.62 5.94
N SER A 127 2.63 11.89 5.94
CA SER A 127 2.52 10.53 5.41
C SER A 127 2.85 10.48 3.92
N GLU A 128 3.64 9.48 3.52
CA GLU A 128 3.88 9.17 2.11
C GLU A 128 2.88 8.14 1.62
N TRP A 129 2.16 8.49 0.57
CA TRP A 129 1.15 7.66 -0.04
C TRP A 129 1.66 7.18 -1.39
N LYS A 130 1.43 5.92 -1.69
CA LYS A 130 1.75 5.33 -2.99
C LYS A 130 0.53 4.63 -3.56
N PHE A 131 0.26 4.88 -4.83
CA PHE A 131 -0.81 4.21 -5.56
C PHE A 131 -0.32 3.89 -6.96
N GLY A 132 -0.61 2.69 -7.42
CA GLY A 132 -0.32 2.32 -8.79
C GLY A 132 -1.25 1.25 -9.32
N PHE A 133 -1.31 1.17 -10.64
CA PHE A 133 -2.10 0.17 -11.34
C PHE A 133 -1.50 -0.16 -12.69
N LEU A 134 -1.78 -1.38 -13.14
CA LEU A 134 -1.27 -1.95 -14.36
C LEU A 134 -2.42 -2.34 -15.27
N LEU A 135 -2.44 -1.74 -16.45
CA LEU A 135 -3.29 -2.07 -17.59
C LEU A 135 -2.40 -2.52 -18.75
N ALA A 136 -2.98 -3.18 -19.74
CA ALA A 136 -2.26 -3.65 -20.93
C ALA A 136 -1.48 -2.53 -21.66
N ASP A 137 -1.99 -1.30 -21.59
CA ASP A 137 -1.49 -0.11 -22.30
C ASP A 137 -1.01 1.02 -21.36
N LYS A 138 -1.18 0.88 -20.04
CA LYS A 138 -0.79 1.90 -19.05
C LYS A 138 -0.21 1.25 -17.81
N ASN A 139 0.95 1.73 -17.37
CA ASN A 139 1.54 1.38 -16.09
C ASN A 139 1.79 2.69 -15.33
N ILE A 140 1.16 2.82 -14.17
CA ILE A 140 1.14 4.04 -13.40
C ILE A 140 1.60 3.75 -11.98
N ASP A 141 2.53 4.56 -11.50
CA ASP A 141 3.06 4.55 -10.15
C ASP A 141 3.14 6.01 -9.68
N TYR A 142 2.26 6.38 -8.77
CA TYR A 142 2.25 7.70 -8.15
C TYR A 142 2.69 7.61 -6.69
N THR A 143 3.46 8.62 -6.27
CA THR A 143 3.85 8.85 -4.89
C THR A 143 3.60 10.31 -4.54
N TRP A 144 2.95 10.57 -3.41
CA TRP A 144 2.64 11.92 -2.94
C TRP A 144 2.68 12.05 -1.41
N ARG A 145 2.86 13.28 -0.95
CA ARG A 145 2.84 13.70 0.47
C ARG A 145 1.94 14.94 0.70
N ALA A 146 1.17 15.31 -0.33
CA ALA A 146 0.43 16.55 -0.42
C ALA A 146 -1.03 16.30 -0.80
N ALA A 147 -1.94 17.13 -0.31
CA ALA A 147 -3.33 17.06 -0.73
C ALA A 147 -3.48 17.65 -2.13
N THR A 148 -3.99 16.86 -3.08
CA THR A 148 -4.19 17.26 -4.48
C THR A 148 -5.52 16.75 -5.01
N GLU A 149 -6.22 17.60 -5.76
CA GLU A 149 -7.49 17.27 -6.43
C GLU A 149 -7.34 16.09 -7.40
N ALA A 150 -6.14 15.87 -7.95
CA ALA A 150 -5.87 14.75 -8.86
C ALA A 150 -6.08 13.37 -8.22
N ILE A 151 -6.01 13.27 -6.88
CA ILE A 151 -6.27 12.02 -6.16
C ILE A 151 -7.74 11.59 -6.29
N GLU A 152 -8.67 12.52 -6.50
CA GLU A 152 -10.11 12.22 -6.61
C GLU A 152 -10.42 11.22 -7.73
N LEU A 153 -9.61 11.21 -8.79
CA LEU A 153 -9.69 10.24 -9.88
C LEU A 153 -9.48 8.79 -9.40
N PHE A 154 -8.70 8.60 -8.34
CA PHE A 154 -8.29 7.29 -7.83
C PHE A 154 -9.03 6.88 -6.56
N VAL A 155 -9.74 7.80 -5.89
CA VAL A 155 -10.48 7.55 -4.65
C VAL A 155 -11.36 6.29 -4.73
N PRO A 156 -12.17 6.05 -5.78
CA PRO A 156 -13.01 4.84 -5.82
C PRO A 156 -12.22 3.54 -5.74
N ILE A 157 -11.03 3.48 -6.36
CA ILE A 157 -10.16 2.30 -6.33
C ILE A 157 -9.43 2.21 -4.99
N ILE A 158 -8.91 3.33 -4.47
CA ILE A 158 -8.24 3.39 -3.17
C ILE A 158 -9.19 2.90 -2.06
N GLU A 159 -10.43 3.39 -2.04
CA GLU A 159 -11.43 2.96 -1.06
C GLU A 159 -11.82 1.49 -1.23
N LEU A 160 -11.92 0.99 -2.46
CA LEU A 160 -12.12 -0.44 -2.71
C LEU A 160 -10.95 -1.28 -2.20
N ILE A 161 -9.72 -0.81 -2.30
CA ILE A 161 -8.54 -1.51 -1.80
C ILE A 161 -8.54 -1.50 -0.28
N ARG A 162 -8.76 -0.34 0.33
CA ARG A 162 -8.75 -0.17 1.79
C ARG A 162 -9.85 -0.97 2.48
N LYS A 163 -11.07 -1.01 1.95
CA LYS A 163 -12.18 -1.75 2.57
C LYS A 163 -11.94 -3.26 2.69
N GLN A 164 -11.00 -3.83 1.93
CA GLN A 164 -10.67 -5.25 2.02
C GLN A 164 -10.07 -5.60 3.38
N HIS A 165 -9.41 -4.64 4.04
CA HIS A 165 -8.72 -4.84 5.31
C HIS A 165 -9.14 -3.74 6.28
N GLN A 166 -9.92 -4.11 7.29
CA GLN A 166 -10.26 -3.15 8.36
C GLN A 166 -9.00 -2.84 9.15
N PHE A 167 -8.59 -1.57 9.15
CA PHE A 167 -7.58 -1.07 10.08
C PHE A 167 -8.16 -1.15 11.48
N ARG A 168 -7.60 -2.02 12.34
CA ARG A 168 -7.92 -2.08 13.76
C ARG A 168 -7.01 -1.15 14.55
#